data_AF-A0AAE1VM68-F1
#
_entry.id   AF-A0AAE1VM68-F1
#
_cell.length_a   1.000
_cell.length_b   1.000
_cell.length_c   1.000
_cell.angle_alpha   90.00
_cell.angle_beta   90.00
_cell.angle_gamma   90.00
#
_symmetry.space_group_name_H-M   'P 1'
#
loop_
_entity.id
_entity.type
_entity.pdbx_description
1 polymer ?
#
loop_
_entity_poly.entity_id
_entity_poly.type
_entity_poly.pdbx_seq_one_letter_code
_entity_poly.pdbx_strand_id
1 'polypeptide(L)'
;MESSCNTEETSSIVATFSRKDKRMTQKVSKRQRRRRDSGYIINTNEENEEGDDDKAEVEEKIMALQKIIPGGESLGVDMLFEETAGYILQLQCQVNALKVLASFVEGNEKERMKLGG
;
A
#
# COMPACT_ATOMS: atom_id res chain seq x y z
N MET A 1 -37.62 33.66 19.20
CA MET A 1 -37.23 33.12 20.52
C MET A 1 -35.83 33.58 20.77
N GLU A 2 -35.65 34.36 21.83
CA GLU A 2 -34.38 34.95 22.23
C GLU A 2 -33.63 34.01 23.18
N SER A 3 -32.33 34.27 23.40
CA SER A 3 -31.54 33.81 24.56
C SER A 3 -31.18 32.30 24.60
N SER A 4 -29.97 31.86 25.00
CA SER A 4 -28.75 32.58 25.43
C SER A 4 -27.51 31.68 25.37
N CYS A 5 -26.34 32.31 25.55
CA CYS A 5 -24.98 31.75 25.61
C CYS A 5 -24.21 32.42 26.77
N ASN A 6 -23.17 31.89 27.42
CA ASN A 6 -22.41 30.62 27.37
C ASN A 6 -22.04 30.22 28.82
N THR A 7 -21.62 28.97 29.08
CA THR A 7 -20.65 28.72 30.17
C THR A 7 -19.62 27.63 29.85
N GLU A 8 -18.37 27.98 30.16
CA GLU A 8 -17.19 27.14 30.18
C GLU A 8 -17.16 26.32 31.49
N GLU A 9 -16.39 25.23 31.55
CA GLU A 9 -15.11 25.24 32.28
C GLU A 9 -14.44 23.87 32.32
N THR A 10 -13.12 23.90 32.23
CA THR A 10 -12.23 22.74 32.39
C THR A 10 -12.13 22.32 33.85
N SER A 11 -11.98 21.02 34.13
CA SER A 11 -11.29 20.58 35.35
C SER A 11 -10.55 19.27 35.17
N SER A 12 -9.22 19.35 35.26
CA SER A 12 -8.32 18.20 35.25
C SER A 12 -8.49 17.37 36.51
N ILE A 13 -8.36 16.05 36.40
CA ILE A 13 -8.18 15.17 37.57
C ILE A 13 -6.82 14.48 37.42
N VAL A 14 -5.78 15.15 37.93
CA VAL A 14 -4.42 14.59 38.01
C VAL A 14 -4.26 13.75 39.28
N ALA A 15 -3.98 12.45 39.12
CA ALA A 15 -3.61 11.59 40.23
C ALA A 15 -2.16 11.88 40.67
N THR A 16 -1.96 12.17 41.96
CA THR A 16 -0.64 12.50 42.52
C THR A 16 -0.07 11.34 43.31
N PHE A 17 1.21 11.01 43.10
CA PHE A 17 2.00 10.22 44.04
C PHE A 17 3.38 10.84 44.24
N SER A 18 3.80 10.97 45.51
CA SER A 18 4.92 11.80 45.91
C SER A 18 6.24 11.03 46.09
N ARG A 19 7.31 11.65 45.58
CA ARG A 19 8.68 11.76 46.14
C ARG A 19 9.37 10.47 46.65
N LYS A 20 10.45 10.10 45.97
CA LYS A 20 11.66 9.56 46.63
C LYS A 20 12.88 10.34 46.15
N ASP A 21 13.46 11.09 47.08
CA ASP A 21 14.63 11.95 46.87
C ASP A 21 15.83 11.36 47.62
N LYS A 22 16.90 10.99 46.90
CA LYS A 22 18.21 10.64 47.49
C LYS A 22 19.41 11.00 46.60
N ARG A 23 20.08 12.07 47.02
CA ARG A 23 21.55 12.28 47.07
C ARG A 23 22.28 12.78 45.82
N MET A 24 22.60 14.08 45.89
CA MET A 24 23.82 14.68 45.33
C MET A 24 25.07 13.82 45.54
N THR A 25 25.86 13.66 44.49
CA THR A 25 27.33 13.51 44.59
C THR A 25 28.00 14.49 43.64
N GLN A 26 28.67 15.51 44.18
CA GLN A 26 29.52 16.42 43.42
C GLN A 26 30.92 15.80 43.30
N LYS A 27 31.49 15.61 42.09
CA LYS A 27 32.96 15.64 41.86
C LYS A 27 33.34 16.12 40.45
N VAL A 28 33.72 17.41 40.38
CA VAL A 28 34.81 18.04 39.61
C VAL A 28 35.27 17.50 38.24
N SER A 29 35.38 18.45 37.30
CA SER A 29 36.34 18.51 36.16
C SER A 29 36.07 17.57 34.97
N LYS A 30 36.39 17.90 33.71
CA LYS A 30 37.32 18.91 33.17
C LYS A 30 36.78 19.69 31.97
N ARG A 31 37.11 20.98 31.92
CA ARG A 31 37.10 21.82 30.72
C ARG A 31 38.25 21.39 29.80
N GLN A 32 38.00 20.57 28.77
CA GLN A 32 38.94 20.45 27.65
C GLN A 32 38.22 20.25 26.31
N ARG A 33 38.20 21.31 25.51
CA ARG A 33 37.72 21.33 24.13
C ARG A 33 38.67 20.54 23.21
N ARG A 34 38.08 19.90 22.19
CA ARG A 34 38.69 19.49 20.90
C ARG A 34 39.93 18.57 20.97
N ARG A 35 39.82 17.34 20.45
CA ARG A 35 40.78 16.63 19.56
C ARG A 35 40.49 15.11 19.51
N ARG A 36 39.60 14.72 18.60
CA ARG A 36 39.65 13.47 17.81
C ARG A 36 38.44 13.44 16.87
N ASP A 37 38.55 14.26 15.84
CA ASP A 37 37.93 13.94 14.57
C ASP A 37 38.82 12.83 13.97
N SER A 38 38.31 11.61 13.95
CA SER A 38 39.01 10.42 13.50
C SER A 38 38.13 9.80 12.43
N GLY A 39 38.24 10.34 11.22
CA GLY A 39 37.35 10.04 10.11
C GLY A 39 37.26 8.54 9.85
N TYR A 40 36.05 8.00 10.03
CA TYR A 40 35.66 6.76 9.39
C TYR A 40 35.45 7.10 7.91
N ILE A 41 36.48 6.89 7.08
CA ILE A 41 36.32 6.96 5.63
C ILE A 41 35.51 5.72 5.24
N ILE A 42 34.21 5.92 5.04
CA ILE A 42 33.40 5.01 4.24
C ILE A 42 33.87 5.24 2.81
N ASN A 43 34.67 4.32 2.27
CA ASN A 43 34.74 4.15 0.83
C ASN A 43 33.41 3.56 0.39
N THR A 44 32.41 4.41 0.20
CA THR A 44 31.26 4.06 -0.63
C THR A 44 31.80 3.98 -2.04
N ASN A 45 32.06 2.77 -2.53
CA ASN A 45 32.18 2.56 -3.97
C ASN A 45 30.79 2.84 -4.56
N GLU A 46 30.58 4.07 -5.03
CA GLU A 46 29.44 4.44 -5.86
C GLU A 46 29.63 3.80 -7.25
N GLU A 47 29.49 2.48 -7.31
CA GLU A 47 29.46 1.69 -8.53
C GLU A 47 28.04 1.72 -9.13
N ASN A 48 27.65 2.88 -9.65
CA ASN A 48 26.57 3.10 -10.64
C ASN A 48 25.33 2.17 -10.53
N GLU A 49 24.45 2.41 -9.55
CA GLU A 49 23.19 1.66 -9.36
C GLU A 49 22.02 2.10 -10.27
N GLU A 50 22.28 2.73 -11.43
CA GLU A 50 21.22 3.18 -12.38
C GLU A 50 20.54 2.04 -13.17
N GLY A 51 20.80 0.77 -12.84
CA GLY A 51 20.31 -0.40 -13.59
C GLY A 51 19.63 -1.51 -12.76
N ASP A 52 19.50 -1.37 -11.44
CA ASP A 52 18.87 -2.39 -10.58
C ASP A 52 17.36 -2.15 -10.38
N ASP A 53 16.94 -0.87 -10.31
CA ASP A 53 15.55 -0.46 -10.06
C ASP A 53 14.59 -0.94 -11.18
N ASP A 54 14.95 -0.72 -12.44
CA ASP A 54 14.20 -1.23 -13.61
C ASP A 54 14.00 -2.76 -13.57
N LYS A 55 15.02 -3.50 -13.12
CA LYS A 55 14.94 -4.97 -13.02
C LYS A 55 14.02 -5.38 -11.89
N ALA A 56 14.09 -4.71 -10.74
CA ALA A 56 13.21 -4.97 -9.60
C ALA A 56 11.74 -4.67 -9.94
N GLU A 57 11.46 -3.56 -10.64
CA GLU A 57 10.11 -3.18 -11.07
C GLU A 57 9.52 -4.18 -12.09
N VAL A 58 10.33 -4.70 -13.01
CA VAL A 58 9.91 -5.77 -13.93
C VAL A 58 9.62 -7.07 -13.19
N GLU A 59 10.44 -7.43 -12.19
CA GLU A 59 10.24 -8.65 -11.40
C GLU A 59 8.94 -8.58 -10.56
N GLU A 60 8.63 -7.43 -9.96
CA GLU A 60 7.33 -7.19 -9.31
C GLU A 60 6.15 -7.33 -10.29
N LYS A 61 6.25 -6.77 -11.50
CA LYS A 61 5.21 -6.89 -12.54
C LYS A 61 4.98 -8.34 -12.97
N ILE A 62 6.04 -9.14 -13.07
CA ILE A 62 5.93 -10.58 -13.35
C ILE A 62 5.24 -11.32 -12.21
N MET A 63 5.61 -11.07 -10.95
CA MET A 63 4.93 -11.68 -9.79
C MET A 63 3.44 -11.30 -9.72
N ALA A 64 3.10 -10.04 -9.99
CA ALA A 64 1.72 -9.57 -10.05
C ALA A 64 0.93 -10.27 -11.17
N LEU A 65 1.55 -10.52 -12.33
CA LEU A 65 0.94 -11.26 -13.44
C LEU A 65 0.74 -12.74 -13.09
N GLN A 66 1.76 -13.43 -12.55
CA GLN A 66 1.67 -14.84 -12.14
C GLN A 66 0.48 -15.11 -11.19
N LYS A 67 0.18 -14.17 -10.29
CA LYS A 67 -0.92 -14.27 -9.32
C LYS A 67 -2.32 -14.19 -9.93
N ILE A 68 -2.50 -13.56 -11.09
CA ILE A 68 -3.82 -13.38 -11.74
C ILE A 68 -4.07 -14.37 -12.88
N ILE A 69 -3.03 -15.01 -13.41
CA ILE A 69 -3.13 -16.01 -14.48
C ILE A 69 -3.38 -17.39 -13.87
N PRO A 70 -4.36 -18.18 -14.38
CA PRO A 70 -4.59 -19.55 -13.94
C PRO A 70 -3.30 -20.39 -14.04
N GLY A 71 -2.81 -20.90 -12.90
CA GLY A 71 -1.56 -21.65 -12.84
C GLY A 71 -0.28 -20.81 -12.97
N GLY A 72 -0.35 -19.48 -13.04
CA GLY A 72 0.81 -18.61 -13.31
C GLY A 72 1.96 -18.73 -12.30
N GLU A 73 1.67 -19.04 -11.04
CA GLU A 73 2.67 -19.23 -9.97
C GLU A 73 3.68 -20.37 -10.25
N SER A 74 3.36 -21.31 -11.15
CA SER A 74 4.28 -22.39 -11.56
C SER A 74 4.87 -22.22 -12.98
N LEU A 75 4.57 -21.10 -13.67
CA LEU A 75 5.03 -20.83 -15.03
C LEU A 75 6.28 -19.94 -15.06
N GLY A 76 7.22 -20.27 -15.95
CA GLY A 76 8.29 -19.37 -16.37
C GLY A 76 7.77 -18.28 -17.32
N VAL A 77 8.55 -17.22 -17.51
CA VAL A 77 8.14 -15.97 -18.18
C VAL A 77 7.53 -16.17 -19.58
N ASP A 78 8.14 -17.00 -20.43
CA ASP A 78 7.63 -17.21 -21.80
C ASP A 78 6.24 -17.88 -21.81
N MET A 79 6.08 -18.95 -21.02
CA MET A 79 4.79 -19.64 -20.89
C MET A 79 3.75 -18.79 -20.14
N LEU A 80 4.18 -17.95 -19.20
CA LEU A 80 3.30 -17.00 -18.53
C LEU A 80 2.67 -16.03 -19.52
N PHE A 81 3.42 -15.53 -20.50
CA PHE A 81 2.86 -14.66 -21.55
C PHE A 81 1.95 -15.39 -22.53
N GLU A 82 2.24 -16.64 -22.89
CA GLU A 82 1.36 -17.46 -23.71
C GLU A 82 0.01 -17.75 -23.00
N GLU A 83 0.05 -18.20 -21.75
CA GLU A 83 -1.15 -18.43 -20.93
C GLU A 83 -1.90 -17.12 -20.64
N THR A 84 -1.18 -16.00 -20.48
CA THR A 84 -1.79 -14.65 -20.38
C THR A 84 -2.60 -14.31 -21.63
N ALA A 85 -2.04 -14.53 -22.82
CA ALA A 85 -2.74 -14.26 -24.08
C ALA A 85 -3.99 -15.14 -24.23
N GLY A 86 -3.89 -16.43 -23.89
CA GLY A 86 -5.01 -17.37 -23.86
C GLY A 86 -6.11 -16.93 -22.87
N TYR A 87 -5.73 -16.57 -21.65
CA TYR A 87 -6.67 -16.17 -20.61
C TYR A 87 -7.37 -14.84 -20.92
N ILE A 88 -6.67 -13.86 -21.48
CA ILE A 88 -7.29 -12.61 -21.97
C ILE A 88 -8.35 -12.90 -23.02
N LEU A 89 -8.05 -13.76 -24.00
CA LEU A 89 -9.01 -14.15 -25.04
C LEU A 89 -10.22 -14.88 -24.44
N GLN A 90 -10.00 -15.81 -23.50
CA GLN A 90 -11.07 -16.51 -22.79
C GLN A 90 -11.99 -15.54 -22.04
N LEU A 91 -11.44 -14.59 -21.29
CA LEU A 91 -12.21 -13.56 -20.58
C LEU A 91 -13.03 -12.70 -21.55
N GLN A 92 -12.46 -12.31 -22.70
CA GLN A 92 -13.19 -11.59 -23.74
C GLN A 92 -14.36 -12.41 -24.30
N CYS A 93 -14.15 -13.70 -24.58
CA CYS A 93 -15.21 -14.61 -25.03
C CYS A 93 -16.33 -14.73 -23.98
N GLN A 94 -15.99 -14.90 -22.70
CA GLN A 94 -16.97 -14.97 -21.60
C GLN A 94 -17.80 -13.69 -21.50
N VAL A 95 -17.14 -12.53 -21.48
CA VAL A 95 -17.82 -11.22 -21.41
C VAL A 95 -18.72 -10.99 -22.63
N ASN A 96 -18.27 -11.37 -23.83
CA ASN A 96 -19.06 -11.21 -25.04
C ASN A 96 -20.29 -12.14 -25.06
N ALA A 97 -20.15 -13.39 -24.62
CA ALA A 97 -21.28 -14.31 -24.47
C ALA A 97 -22.32 -13.77 -23.47
N LEU A 98 -21.88 -13.28 -22.30
CA LEU A 98 -22.77 -12.68 -21.29
C LEU A 98 -23.47 -11.43 -21.81
N LYS A 99 -22.80 -10.56 -22.59
CA LYS A 99 -23.43 -9.39 -23.23
C LYS A 99 -24.53 -9.78 -24.23
N VAL A 100 -24.31 -10.82 -25.04
CA VAL A 100 -25.33 -11.34 -25.97
C VAL A 100 -26.53 -11.90 -25.21
N LEU A 101 -26.29 -12.69 -24.16
CA LEU A 101 -27.35 -13.25 -23.31
C LEU A 101 -28.14 -12.15 -22.58
N ALA A 102 -27.47 -11.16 -22.00
CA ALA A 102 -28.11 -10.01 -21.37
C ALA A 102 -28.98 -9.22 -22.36
N SER A 103 -28.44 -8.93 -23.56
CA SER A 103 -29.16 -8.23 -24.63
C SER A 103 -30.41 -9.00 -25.08
N PHE A 104 -30.34 -10.33 -25.12
CA PHE A 104 -31.49 -11.21 -25.42
C PHE A 104 -32.55 -11.16 -24.32
N VAL A 105 -32.17 -11.23 -23.04
CA VAL A 105 -33.11 -11.13 -21.91
C VAL A 105 -33.80 -9.76 -21.89
N GLU A 106 -33.03 -8.67 -21.98
CA GLU A 106 -33.58 -7.31 -22.04
C GLU A 106 -34.48 -7.07 -23.27
N GLY A 107 -34.15 -7.70 -24.41
CA GLY A 107 -34.98 -7.66 -25.62
C GLY A 107 -36.34 -8.31 -25.38
N ASN A 108 -36.35 -9.50 -24.80
CA ASN A 108 -37.56 -10.25 -24.48
C ASN A 108 -38.48 -9.50 -23.50
N GLU A 109 -37.93 -8.85 -22.47
CA GLU A 109 -38.73 -8.05 -21.53
C GLU A 109 -39.49 -6.91 -22.24
N LYS A 110 -38.82 -6.23 -23.18
CA LYS A 110 -39.39 -5.15 -24.00
C LYS A 110 -40.46 -5.65 -25.00
N GLU A 111 -40.47 -6.93 -25.34
CA GLU A 111 -41.56 -7.55 -26.11
C GLU A 111 -42.72 -7.99 -25.23
N ARG A 112 -42.45 -8.59 -24.06
CA ARG A 112 -43.49 -8.98 -23.08
C ARG A 112 -44.33 -7.79 -22.64
N MET A 113 -43.71 -6.62 -22.45
CA MET A 113 -44.40 -5.37 -22.11
C MET A 113 -45.32 -4.81 -23.21
N LYS A 114 -45.23 -5.29 -24.47
CA LYS A 114 -46.04 -4.78 -25.60
C LYS A 114 -47.28 -5.62 -25.91
N LEU A 115 -47.42 -6.79 -25.29
CA LEU A 115 -48.51 -7.74 -25.56
C LEU A 115 -49.58 -7.79 -24.45
N GLY A 116 -49.48 -6.91 -23.45
CA GLY A 116 -50.54 -6.69 -22.45
C GLY A 116 -51.39 -5.48 -22.82
N GLY A 117 -52.54 -5.73 -23.44
CA GLY A 117 -53.63 -4.77 -23.65
C GLY A 117 -54.87 -5.18 -22.86
#